data_AF-A0A5C6AHR2-F1
#
_entry.id   AF-A0A5C6AHR2-F1
#
_cell.length_a   1.000
_cell.length_b   1.000
_cell.length_c   1.000
_cell.angle_alpha   90.00
_cell.angle_beta   90.00
_cell.angle_gamma   90.00
#
_symmetry.space_group_name_H-M   'P 1'
#
loop_
_entity.id
_entity.type
_entity.pdbx_description
1 polymer ?
#
loop_
_entity_poly.entity_id
_entity_poly.type
_entity_poly.pdbx_seq_one_letter_code
_entity_poly.pdbx_strand_id
1 'polypeptide(L)'
;MTPEDDPLELQQSLVESALPLVFEAYDEAVEAGVAHPMIVLLDCEDELGGEIARGWLGEDAIDDAIAAQAAGDDSPSESDPTTVLARAIGWDDAQSDLADAFPYLKPALDQGPPEDGVFVVGVTAGGASALTAPWDARS
;
A
#
# COMPACT_ATOMS: atom_id res chain seq x y z
N MET A 1 -15.96 -18.86 -1.81
CA MET A 1 -16.03 -17.92 -0.68
C MET A 1 -15.66 -18.66 0.58
N THR A 2 -14.41 -19.14 0.59
CA THR A 2 -13.62 -19.20 1.80
C THR A 2 -13.35 -17.75 2.27
N PRO A 3 -13.05 -17.51 3.55
CA PRO A 3 -12.70 -16.17 4.05
C PRO A 3 -11.54 -15.52 3.24
N GLU A 4 -10.62 -16.33 2.72
CA GLU A 4 -9.54 -15.93 1.80
C GLU A 4 -10.03 -15.32 0.45
N ASP A 5 -11.33 -15.32 0.17
CA ASP A 5 -11.93 -14.67 -1.00
C ASP A 5 -12.53 -13.28 -0.70
N ASP A 6 -12.49 -12.77 0.55
CA ASP A 6 -13.02 -11.43 0.88
C ASP A 6 -12.00 -10.34 0.51
N PRO A 7 -12.31 -9.45 -0.45
CA PRO A 7 -11.41 -8.38 -0.86
C PRO A 7 -10.92 -7.51 0.31
N LEU A 8 -11.75 -7.30 1.33
CA LEU A 8 -11.37 -6.48 2.47
C LEU A 8 -10.36 -7.21 3.37
N GLU A 9 -10.50 -8.52 3.58
CA GLU A 9 -9.53 -9.32 4.35
C GLU A 9 -8.18 -9.39 3.62
N LEU A 10 -8.20 -9.50 2.29
CA LEU A 10 -6.98 -9.46 1.47
C LEU A 10 -6.28 -8.09 1.55
N GLN A 11 -7.05 -7.00 1.46
CA GLN A 11 -6.49 -5.65 1.56
C GLN A 11 -5.92 -5.36 2.97
N GLN A 12 -6.57 -5.85 4.03
CA GLN A 12 -6.03 -5.77 5.39
C GLN A 12 -4.75 -6.59 5.53
N SER A 13 -4.76 -7.84 5.04
CA SER A 13 -3.61 -8.75 5.08
C SER A 13 -2.40 -8.18 4.34
N LEU A 14 -2.61 -7.48 3.22
CA LEU A 14 -1.55 -6.76 2.51
C LEU A 14 -0.91 -5.70 3.41
N VAL A 15 -1.71 -4.87 4.07
CA VAL A 15 -1.20 -3.80 4.95
C VAL A 15 -0.47 -4.37 6.15
N GLU A 16 -1.04 -5.39 6.80
CA GLU A 16 -0.45 -6.02 7.99
C GLU A 16 0.89 -6.71 7.68
N SER A 17 0.98 -7.41 6.54
CA SER A 17 2.23 -8.06 6.12
C SER A 17 3.30 -7.06 5.67
N ALA A 18 2.90 -5.88 5.17
CA ALA A 18 3.79 -4.84 4.70
C ALA A 18 4.09 -3.72 5.72
N LEU A 19 3.71 -3.88 7.00
CA LEU A 19 3.96 -2.87 8.04
C LEU A 19 5.41 -2.35 8.11
N PRO A 20 6.46 -3.19 8.03
CA PRO A 20 7.83 -2.69 8.00
C PRO A 20 8.08 -1.70 6.86
N LEU A 21 7.58 -2.02 5.67
CA LEU A 21 7.71 -1.20 4.46
C LEU A 21 6.91 0.12 4.59
N VAL A 22 5.74 0.08 5.24
CA VAL A 22 4.96 1.28 5.54
C VAL A 22 5.77 2.27 6.38
N PHE A 23 6.38 1.79 7.47
CA PHE A 23 7.14 2.67 8.36
C PHE A 23 8.44 3.15 7.74
N GLU A 24 9.12 2.32 6.95
CA GLU A 24 10.29 2.72 6.17
C GLU A 24 9.95 3.87 5.20
N ALA A 25 8.93 3.70 4.36
CA ALA A 25 8.50 4.73 3.42
C ALA A 25 8.02 6.02 4.13
N TYR A 26 7.38 5.88 5.29
CA TYR A 26 6.98 7.03 6.10
C TYR A 26 8.18 7.80 6.63
N ASP A 27 9.16 7.11 7.20
CA ASP A 27 10.36 7.73 7.76
C ASP A 27 11.16 8.46 6.68
N GLU A 28 11.38 7.83 5.53
CA GLU A 28 12.04 8.46 4.39
C GLU A 28 11.33 9.74 3.94
N ALA A 29 9.99 9.73 3.90
CA ALA A 29 9.21 10.89 3.52
C ALA A 29 9.30 12.02 4.55
N VAL A 30 9.27 11.68 5.84
CA VAL A 30 9.48 12.66 6.92
C VAL A 30 10.88 13.26 6.84
N GLU A 31 11.91 12.46 6.61
CA GLU A 31 13.29 12.93 6.42
C GLU A 31 13.43 13.83 5.19
N ALA A 32 12.67 13.56 4.13
CA ALA A 32 12.59 14.39 2.93
C ALA A 32 11.73 15.67 3.13
N GLY A 33 11.08 15.84 4.28
CA GLY A 33 10.28 17.02 4.61
C GLY A 33 8.85 17.00 4.04
N VAL A 34 8.32 15.83 3.70
CA VAL A 34 6.93 15.67 3.27
C VAL A 34 6.01 15.94 4.47
N ALA A 35 5.07 16.88 4.30
CA ALA A 35 4.08 17.19 5.33
C ALA A 35 2.97 16.14 5.34
N HIS A 36 2.69 15.57 6.52
CA HIS A 36 1.66 14.55 6.76
C HIS A 36 1.69 13.41 5.70
N PRO A 37 2.76 12.61 5.65
CA PRO A 37 2.86 11.55 4.65
C PRO A 37 1.75 10.52 4.81
N MET A 38 1.08 10.24 3.69
CA MET A 38 0.20 9.10 3.50
C MET A 38 0.97 8.02 2.75
N ILE A 39 0.80 6.76 3.14
CA ILE A 39 1.43 5.64 2.44
C ILE A 39 0.39 4.96 1.54
N VAL A 40 0.74 4.79 0.27
CA VAL A 40 -0.02 3.94 -0.66
C VAL A 40 0.78 2.66 -0.86
N LEU A 41 0.18 1.52 -0.50
CA LEU A 41 0.69 0.20 -0.77
C LEU A 41 -0.02 -0.36 -2.00
N LEU A 42 0.75 -0.80 -2.98
CA LEU A 42 0.26 -1.41 -4.21
C LEU A 42 0.74 -2.85 -4.26
N ASP A 43 -0.19 -3.77 -4.42
CA ASP A 43 0.09 -5.11 -4.89
C ASP A 43 0.40 -5.04 -6.39
N CYS A 44 1.66 -5.21 -6.78
CA CYS A 44 2.10 -5.08 -8.17
C CYS A 44 1.61 -6.22 -9.06
N GLU A 45 1.15 -7.33 -8.47
CA GLU A 45 0.65 -8.51 -9.15
C GLU A 45 -0.89 -8.48 -9.31
N ASP A 46 -1.58 -7.62 -8.56
CA ASP A 46 -2.98 -7.25 -8.79
C ASP A 46 -3.15 -6.40 -10.06
N GLU A 47 -4.29 -6.52 -10.74
CA GLU A 47 -4.56 -5.77 -11.98
C GLU A 47 -4.52 -4.26 -11.76
N LEU A 48 -5.20 -3.77 -10.71
CA LEU A 48 -5.29 -2.35 -10.42
C LEU A 48 -4.00 -1.85 -9.77
N GLY A 49 -3.49 -2.56 -8.76
CA GLY A 49 -2.23 -2.20 -8.10
C GLY A 49 -1.05 -2.18 -9.08
N GLY A 50 -0.97 -3.18 -9.95
CA GLY A 50 0.04 -3.30 -11.01
C GLY A 50 -0.07 -2.20 -12.08
N GLU A 51 -1.28 -1.80 -12.49
CA GLU A 51 -1.46 -0.68 -13.42
C GLU A 51 -0.95 0.64 -12.82
N ILE A 52 -1.32 0.93 -11.56
CA ILE A 52 -0.89 2.15 -10.87
C ILE A 52 0.64 2.15 -10.70
N ALA A 53 1.21 1.02 -10.26
CA ALA A 53 2.64 0.88 -10.04
C ALA A 53 3.45 1.10 -11.33
N ARG A 54 2.99 0.50 -12.45
CA ARG A 54 3.60 0.70 -13.78
C ARG A 54 3.45 2.15 -14.26
N GLY A 55 2.32 2.80 -13.97
CA GLY A 55 2.13 4.23 -14.24
C GLY A 55 3.12 5.13 -13.49
N TRP A 56 3.64 4.69 -12.34
CA TRP A 56 4.58 5.45 -11.52
C TRP A 56 6.05 5.17 -11.82
N LEU A 57 6.42 3.90 -11.94
CA LEU A 57 7.83 3.47 -12.06
C LEU A 57 8.21 3.01 -13.47
N GLY A 58 7.22 2.78 -14.35
CA GLY A 58 7.39 2.18 -15.67
C GLY A 58 7.21 0.66 -15.67
N GLU A 59 6.85 0.10 -16.83
CA GLU A 59 6.56 -1.33 -16.99
C GLU A 59 7.76 -2.21 -16.66
N ASP A 60 8.93 -1.92 -17.25
CA ASP A 60 10.15 -2.70 -17.06
C ASP A 60 10.58 -2.80 -15.59
N ALA A 61 10.43 -1.72 -14.81
CA ALA A 61 10.82 -1.69 -13.41
C ALA A 61 9.95 -2.61 -12.54
N ILE A 62 8.65 -2.69 -12.85
CA ILE A 62 7.71 -3.57 -12.13
C ILE A 62 7.95 -5.02 -12.53
N ASP A 63 8.12 -5.30 -13.82
CA ASP A 63 8.36 -6.66 -14.30
C ASP A 63 9.69 -7.23 -13.75
N ASP A 64 10.74 -6.41 -13.66
CA ASP A 64 12.02 -6.77 -13.03
C ASP A 64 11.85 -7.05 -11.52
N ALA A 65 11.06 -6.25 -10.81
CA ALA A 65 10.81 -6.43 -9.37
C ALA A 65 10.06 -7.75 -9.09
N ILE A 66 9.01 -8.04 -9.87
CA ILE A 66 8.26 -9.30 -9.78
C ILE A 66 9.17 -10.50 -10.07
N ALA A 67 10.01 -10.39 -11.12
CA ALA A 67 10.94 -11.46 -11.47
C ALA A 67 12.01 -11.70 -10.39
N ALA A 68 12.51 -10.64 -9.74
CA ALA A 68 13.48 -10.74 -8.65
C ALA A 68 12.87 -11.41 -7.41
N GLN A 69 11.61 -11.12 -7.11
CA GLN A 69 10.88 -11.72 -6.01
C GLN A 69 10.66 -13.23 -6.25
N ALA A 70 10.18 -13.59 -7.44
CA ALA A 70 10.00 -14.99 -7.83
C ALA A 70 11.31 -15.80 -7.84
N ALA A 71 12.46 -15.17 -8.07
CA ALA A 71 13.77 -15.81 -8.05
C ALA A 71 14.39 -15.94 -6.65
N GLY A 72 13.91 -15.15 -5.67
CA GLY A 72 14.43 -15.12 -4.31
C GLY A 72 13.76 -16.11 -3.36
N ASP A 73 12.58 -16.63 -3.72
CA ASP A 73 11.77 -17.51 -2.87
C ASP A 73 12.05 -19.00 -3.15
N ASP A 74 13.16 -19.51 -2.60
CA ASP A 74 13.57 -20.92 -2.69
C ASP A 74 12.89 -21.80 -1.59
N SER A 75 11.89 -21.26 -0.87
CA SER A 75 11.22 -21.94 0.24
C SER A 75 9.70 -21.89 0.06
N PRO A 76 8.99 -23.03 0.06
CA PRO A 76 7.53 -23.04 -0.02
C PRO A 76 6.95 -22.56 1.33
N SER A 77 6.81 -21.25 1.48
CA SER A 77 5.94 -20.65 2.49
C SER A 77 4.50 -20.81 2.03
N GLU A 78 3.56 -21.12 2.94
CA GLU A 78 2.13 -21.29 2.60
C GLU A 78 1.41 -19.98 2.22
N SER A 79 2.16 -18.90 2.06
CA SER A 79 1.70 -17.62 1.53
C SER A 79 2.84 -17.09 0.67
N ASP A 80 2.76 -17.29 -0.65
CA ASP A 80 3.72 -16.68 -1.57
C ASP A 80 3.62 -15.15 -1.37
N PRO A 81 4.69 -14.47 -0.94
CA PRO A 81 4.65 -13.03 -0.78
C PRO A 81 4.40 -12.40 -2.15
N THR A 82 3.43 -11.50 -2.25
CA THR A 82 3.21 -10.68 -3.46
C THR A 82 4.21 -9.53 -3.51
N THR A 83 4.54 -9.06 -4.71
CA THR A 83 5.44 -7.92 -4.91
C THR A 83 4.74 -6.63 -4.49
N VAL A 84 5.15 -6.04 -3.35
CA VAL A 84 4.52 -4.83 -2.80
C VAL A 84 5.37 -3.60 -3.06
N LEU A 85 4.75 -2.55 -3.60
CA LEU A 85 5.33 -1.22 -3.68
C LEU A 85 4.71 -0.31 -2.62
N ALA A 86 5.54 0.32 -1.80
CA ALA A 86 5.11 1.43 -0.94
C ALA A 86 5.54 2.76 -1.52
N ARG A 87 4.62 3.73 -1.49
CA ARG A 87 4.92 5.11 -1.85
C ARG A 87 4.32 6.07 -0.83
N ALA A 88 5.16 6.96 -0.31
CA ALA A 88 4.72 8.08 0.48
C ALA A 88 4.34 9.27 -0.40
N ILE A 89 3.18 9.87 -0.12
CA ILE A 89 2.68 11.06 -0.79
C ILE A 89 2.15 12.03 0.28
N GLY A 90 2.38 13.32 0.14
CA GLY A 90 1.85 14.32 1.07
C GLY A 90 0.33 14.30 1.08
N TRP A 91 -0.29 14.44 2.25
CA TRP A 91 -1.74 14.39 2.40
C TRP A 91 -2.48 15.31 1.42
N ASP A 92 -2.08 16.59 1.40
CA ASP A 92 -2.71 17.62 0.58
C ASP A 92 -2.53 17.37 -0.93
N ASP A 93 -1.47 16.65 -1.31
CA ASP A 93 -1.20 16.29 -2.71
C ASP A 93 -2.03 15.07 -3.15
N ALA A 94 -2.29 14.11 -2.25
CA ALA A 94 -2.93 12.84 -2.58
C ALA A 94 -4.45 12.83 -2.36
N GLN A 95 -4.96 13.64 -1.44
CA GLN A 95 -6.33 13.50 -0.92
C GLN A 95 -7.40 13.58 -2.01
N SER A 96 -7.31 14.57 -2.91
CA SER A 96 -8.31 14.76 -3.97
C SER A 96 -8.25 13.63 -4.98
N ASP A 97 -7.04 13.27 -5.44
CA ASP A 97 -6.83 12.25 -6.46
C ASP A 97 -7.31 10.88 -5.97
N LEU A 98 -7.05 10.55 -4.70
CA LEU A 98 -7.54 9.32 -4.08
C LEU A 98 -9.04 9.32 -3.85
N ALA A 99 -9.63 10.46 -3.48
CA ALA A 99 -11.09 10.57 -3.35
C ALA A 99 -11.80 10.45 -4.71
N ASP A 100 -11.19 10.92 -5.79
CA ASP A 100 -11.74 10.80 -7.14
C ASP A 100 -11.58 9.38 -7.70
N ALA A 101 -10.42 8.75 -7.47
CA ALA A 101 -10.15 7.36 -7.89
C ALA A 101 -10.96 6.33 -7.07
N PHE A 102 -11.09 6.57 -5.75
CA PHE A 102 -11.78 5.69 -4.81
C PHE A 102 -12.81 6.48 -3.98
N PRO A 103 -13.98 6.84 -4.55
CA PRO A 103 -14.98 7.68 -3.88
C PRO A 103 -15.44 7.18 -2.51
N TYR A 104 -15.39 5.86 -2.29
CA TYR A 104 -15.78 5.25 -1.02
C TYR A 104 -14.74 5.44 0.10
N LEU A 105 -13.50 5.85 -0.20
CA LEU A 105 -12.49 6.23 0.79
C LEU A 105 -12.67 7.66 1.31
N LYS A 106 -13.47 8.48 0.62
CA LYS A 106 -13.68 9.89 0.97
C LYS A 106 -14.04 10.12 2.44
N PRO A 107 -14.93 9.34 3.09
CA PRO A 107 -15.21 9.52 4.51
C PRO A 107 -14.00 9.34 5.44
N ALA A 108 -13.03 8.49 5.07
CA ALA A 108 -11.77 8.36 5.80
C ALA A 108 -10.83 9.54 5.50
N LEU A 109 -10.72 9.91 4.22
CA LEU A 109 -9.90 11.05 3.78
C LEU A 109 -10.40 12.40 4.30
N ASP A 110 -11.69 12.57 4.55
CA ASP A 110 -12.25 13.82 5.08
C ASP A 110 -11.99 14.00 6.58
N GLN A 111 -11.53 12.96 7.30
CA GLN A 111 -11.18 13.04 8.72
C GLN A 111 -9.81 13.69 8.97
N GLY A 112 -8.97 13.79 7.93
CA GLY A 112 -7.61 14.32 8.03
C GLY A 112 -6.57 13.26 8.46
N PRO A 113 -5.29 13.64 8.53
CA PRO A 113 -4.22 12.74 8.96
C PRO A 113 -4.46 12.20 10.38
N PRO A 114 -4.27 10.89 10.63
CA PRO A 114 -4.41 10.31 11.97
C PRO A 114 -3.30 10.82 12.89
N GLU A 115 -3.61 10.99 14.18
CA GLU A 115 -2.63 11.38 15.20
C GLU A 115 -1.93 10.17 15.85
N ASP A 116 -2.59 9.00 15.82
CA ASP A 116 -2.20 7.77 16.49
C ASP A 116 -1.52 6.73 15.57
N GLY A 117 -1.22 7.11 14.33
CA GLY A 117 -0.49 6.24 13.41
C GLY A 117 -0.19 6.88 12.06
N VAL A 118 0.14 6.03 11.10
CA VAL A 118 0.33 6.37 9.70
C VAL A 118 -0.94 6.02 8.92
N PHE A 119 -1.43 6.93 8.09
CA PHE A 119 -2.53 6.61 7.17
C PHE A 119 -2.01 5.78 6.01
N VAL A 120 -2.63 4.63 5.78
CA VAL A 120 -2.24 3.69 4.72
C VAL A 120 -3.42 3.42 3.82
N VAL A 121 -3.19 3.48 2.51
CA VAL A 121 -4.13 2.99 1.49
C VAL A 121 -3.54 1.72 0.89
N GLY A 122 -4.13 0.57 1.16
CA GLY A 122 -3.74 -0.70 0.54
C GLY A 122 -4.59 -0.98 -0.69
N VAL A 123 -3.94 -1.19 -1.85
CA VAL A 123 -4.59 -1.47 -3.14
C VAL A 123 -4.27 -2.91 -3.57
N THR A 124 -5.29 -3.75 -3.58
CA THR A 124 -5.27 -5.15 -4.04
C THR A 124 -6.71 -5.66 -4.18
N ALA A 125 -6.87 -6.86 -4.74
CA ALA A 125 -8.15 -7.52 -4.97
C ALA A 125 -9.13 -6.63 -5.76
N GLY A 126 -8.60 -5.89 -6.76
CA GLY A 126 -9.36 -4.98 -7.61
C GLY A 126 -9.94 -3.74 -6.90
N GLY A 127 -9.46 -3.41 -5.71
CA GLY A 127 -9.93 -2.27 -4.94
C GLY A 127 -8.88 -1.71 -3.99
N ALA A 128 -9.33 -0.85 -3.09
CA ALA A 128 -8.50 -0.21 -2.09
C ALA A 128 -9.19 -0.15 -0.74
N SER A 129 -8.43 -0.16 0.35
CA SER A 129 -8.92 0.15 1.70
C SER A 129 -8.03 1.18 2.38
N ALA A 130 -8.61 1.99 3.26
CA ALA A 130 -7.90 2.94 4.10
C ALA A 130 -7.80 2.39 5.52
N LEU A 131 -6.59 2.34 6.06
CA LEU A 131 -6.30 1.91 7.41
C LEU A 131 -5.37 2.90 8.11
N THR A 132 -5.29 2.78 9.43
CA THR A 132 -4.26 3.45 10.22
C THR A 132 -3.31 2.37 10.72
N ALA A 133 -2.04 2.42 10.31
CA ALA A 133 -0.98 1.62 10.91
C ALA A 133 -0.57 2.31 12.21
N PRO A 134 -0.92 1.75 13.39
CA PRO A 134 -0.73 2.43 14.65
C PRO A 134 0.76 2.49 15.01
N TRP A 135 1.18 3.53 15.75
CA TRP A 135 2.60 3.71 16.09
C TRP A 135 3.20 2.54 16.90
N ASP A 136 2.39 1.79 17.63
CA ASP A 136 2.83 0.63 18.40
C ASP A 136 3.18 -0.58 17.51
N ALA A 137 2.71 -0.63 16.26
CA ALA A 137 3.04 -1.66 15.29
C ALA A 137 4.43 -1.47 14.64
N ARG A 138 5.14 -0.37 14.94
CA ARG A 138 6.47 -0.04 14.41
C ARG A 138 7.63 -0.81 15.09
N SER A 139 7.32 -1.63 16.10
CA SER A 139 8.30 -2.27 17.00
C SER A 139 9.12 -3.40 16.39
#